data_AF-A0A950WBR8-F1
#
_entry.id   AF-A0A950WBR8-F1
#
_cell.length_a   1.000
_cell.length_b   1.000
_cell.length_c   1.000
_cell.angle_alpha   90.00
_cell.angle_beta   90.00
_cell.angle_gamma   90.00
#
_symmetry.space_group_name_H-M   'P 1'
#
loop_
_entity.id
_entity.type
_entity.pdbx_description
1 polymer ?
#
loop_
_entity_poly.entity_id
_entity_poly.type
_entity_poly.pdbx_seq_one_letter_code
_entity_poly.pdbx_strand_id
1 'polypeptide(L)'
;MIVRDMMSTRLITVEPENTISHAANLLRQYQFHHLPVVRRVQRPPTEQPSYQSQPPLLLFQGLLTTQGINMAVALAQQETENHSQERPWQERRVAESMRLPEVWVNPTTSAVAVPKKL
;
A
#
# COMPACT_ATOMS: atom_id res chain seq x y z
N MET A 1 9.90 1.47 -26.00
CA MET A 1 9.02 1.89 -24.90
C MET A 1 9.39 1.11 -23.66
N ILE A 2 9.78 1.82 -22.60
CA ILE A 2 10.14 1.24 -21.29
C ILE A 2 9.01 1.46 -20.28
N VAL A 3 9.02 0.72 -19.17
CA VAL A 3 8.02 0.83 -18.09
C VAL A 3 7.90 2.27 -17.59
N ARG A 4 9.01 2.99 -17.49
CA ARG A 4 9.04 4.40 -17.07
C ARG A 4 8.15 5.31 -17.92
N ASP A 5 7.97 5.01 -19.20
CA ASP A 5 7.18 5.84 -20.13
C ASP A 5 5.67 5.68 -19.88
N MET A 6 5.25 4.60 -19.21
CA MET A 6 3.84 4.24 -18.99
C MET A 6 3.42 4.31 -17.52
N MET A 7 4.36 4.41 -16.59
CA MET A 7 4.07 4.36 -15.16
C MET A 7 3.43 5.66 -14.64
N SER A 8 2.47 5.54 -13.72
CA SER A 8 1.94 6.67 -12.97
C SER A 8 2.97 7.17 -11.93
N THR A 9 3.30 8.46 -11.98
CA THR A 9 4.35 9.06 -11.12
C THR A 9 3.81 9.70 -9.84
N ARG A 10 2.53 10.09 -9.82
CA ARG A 10 1.86 10.69 -8.65
C ARG A 10 0.92 9.67 -8.03
N LEU A 11 1.46 8.85 -7.15
CA LEU A 11 0.71 7.79 -6.48
C LEU A 11 0.08 8.31 -5.19
N ILE A 12 -1.15 7.88 -4.92
CA ILE A 12 -1.75 7.97 -3.59
C ILE A 12 -1.27 6.75 -2.80
N THR A 13 -0.78 6.97 -1.58
CA THR A 13 -0.20 5.93 -0.73
C THR A 13 -0.81 5.97 0.65
N VAL A 14 -0.82 4.85 1.36
CA VAL A 14 -1.20 4.76 2.78
C VAL A 14 -0.05 4.25 3.63
N GLU A 15 -0.10 4.54 4.93
CA GLU A 15 0.84 3.97 5.89
C GLU A 15 0.31 2.65 6.46
N PRO A 16 1.21 1.72 6.86
CA PRO A 16 0.81 0.43 7.43
C PRO A 16 -0.08 0.58 8.67
N GLU A 17 0.07 1.67 9.41
CA GLU A 17 -0.66 1.93 10.66
C GLU A 17 -1.99 2.64 10.44
N ASN A 18 -2.31 3.03 9.20
CA ASN A 18 -3.63 3.57 8.88
C ASN A 18 -4.69 2.48 9.00
N THR A 19 -5.94 2.90 9.15
CA THR A 19 -7.08 1.99 9.26
C THR A 19 -7.51 1.49 7.88
N ILE A 20 -8.06 0.28 7.82
CA ILE A 20 -8.63 -0.27 6.58
C ILE A 20 -9.78 0.61 6.08
N SER A 21 -10.60 1.19 6.95
CA SER A 21 -11.66 2.13 6.57
C SER A 21 -11.14 3.35 5.81
N HIS A 22 -10.04 3.94 6.26
CA HIS A 22 -9.40 5.06 5.56
C HIS A 22 -8.95 4.64 4.16
N ALA A 23 -8.29 3.49 4.05
CA ALA A 23 -7.81 3.00 2.76
C ALA A 23 -8.96 2.59 1.81
N ALA A 24 -10.04 2.01 2.33
CA ALA A 24 -11.24 1.68 1.56
C ALA A 24 -11.90 2.94 0.97
N ASN A 25 -11.95 4.03 1.74
CA ASN A 25 -12.45 5.31 1.26
C ASN A 25 -11.59 5.88 0.13
N LEU A 26 -10.26 5.79 0.23
CA LEU A 26 -9.35 6.23 -0.83
C LEU A 26 -9.54 5.41 -2.12
N LEU A 27 -9.61 4.08 -2.01
CA LEU A 27 -9.86 3.20 -3.17
C LEU A 27 -11.17 3.58 -3.88
N ARG A 28 -12.25 3.82 -3.11
CA ARG A 28 -13.55 4.23 -3.67
C ARG A 28 -13.51 5.64 -4.27
N GLN A 29 -12.89 6.60 -3.59
CA GLN A 29 -12.83 7.99 -4.01
C GLN A 29 -12.07 8.15 -5.33
N TYR A 30 -10.94 7.45 -5.48
CA TYR A 30 -10.10 7.55 -6.66
C TYR A 30 -10.36 6.44 -7.68
N GLN A 31 -11.34 5.56 -7.43
CA GLN A 31 -11.68 4.40 -8.27
C GLN A 31 -10.47 3.50 -8.56
N PHE A 32 -9.59 3.34 -7.57
CA PHE A 32 -8.45 2.45 -7.65
C PHE A 32 -8.79 1.10 -7.03
N HIS A 33 -8.12 0.05 -7.51
CA HIS A 33 -8.22 -1.30 -6.96
C HIS A 33 -7.00 -1.72 -6.13
N HIS A 34 -5.91 -0.96 -6.25
CA HIS A 34 -4.63 -1.21 -5.59
C HIS A 34 -4.09 0.09 -4.99
N LEU A 35 -3.62 0.01 -3.76
CA LEU A 35 -3.07 1.13 -3.02
C LEU A 35 -1.69 0.74 -2.46
N PRO A 36 -0.61 1.40 -2.90
CA PRO A 36 0.70 1.18 -2.33
C PRO A 36 0.75 1.58 -0.86
N VAL A 37 1.31 0.69 -0.04
CA VAL A 37 1.55 0.91 1.38
C VAL A 37 3.01 1.30 1.56
N VAL A 38 3.25 2.48 2.10
CA VAL A 38 4.61 3.02 2.32
C VAL A 38 4.78 3.48 3.76
N ARG A 39 5.95 3.25 4.33
CA ARG A 39 6.37 3.80 5.62
C ARG A 39 7.27 5.01 5.38
N ARG A 40 6.95 6.13 6.01
CA ARG A 40 7.83 7.30 6.03
C ARG A 40 8.93 7.09 7.06
N VAL A 41 10.18 7.17 6.62
CA VAL A 41 11.35 7.06 7.51
C VAL A 41 12.17 8.34 7.38
N GLN A 42 12.51 8.93 8.52
CA GLN A 42 13.38 10.09 8.55
C GLN A 42 14.74 9.69 7.99
N ARG A 43 15.34 10.54 7.14
CA ARG A 43 16.69 10.26 6.69
C ARG A 43 17.65 10.32 7.87
N PRO A 44 18.64 9.42 7.94
CA PRO A 44 19.70 9.56 8.92
C PRO A 44 20.37 10.93 8.71
N PRO A 45 20.75 11.61 9.80
CA PRO A 45 21.52 12.84 9.70
C PRO A 45 22.75 12.59 8.84
N THR A 46 22.87 13.28 7.71
CA THR A 46 24.09 13.24 6.92
C THR A 46 25.13 14.09 7.63
N GLU A 47 26.39 13.67 7.68
CA GLU A 47 27.50 14.38 8.34
C GLU A 47 27.74 15.81 7.81
N GLN A 48 27.06 16.19 6.74
CA GLN A 48 27.06 17.54 6.18
C GLN A 48 25.88 18.35 6.74
N PRO A 49 26.11 19.53 7.35
CA PRO A 49 25.04 20.38 7.84
C PRO A 49 24.23 20.91 6.65
N SER A 50 23.09 20.27 6.39
CA SER A 50 22.09 20.80 5.46
C SER A 50 21.04 21.55 6.28
N TYR A 51 20.96 22.86 6.10
CA TYR A 51 19.95 23.74 6.73
C TYR A 51 18.52 23.53 6.18
N GLN A 52 18.32 22.49 5.38
CA GLN A 52 17.06 22.18 4.73
C GLN A 52 16.55 20.86 5.31
N SER A 53 15.30 20.86 5.79
CA SER A 53 14.62 19.65 6.24
C SER A 53 14.60 18.64 5.10
N GLN A 54 15.39 17.56 5.22
CA GLN A 54 15.41 16.52 4.21
C GLN A 54 14.05 15.82 4.19
N PRO A 55 13.42 15.64 3.01
CA PRO A 55 12.15 14.92 2.93
C PRO A 55 12.35 13.48 3.40
N PRO A 56 11.36 12.90 4.12
CA PRO A 56 11.44 11.53 4.58
C PRO A 56 11.52 10.57 3.39
N LEU A 57 12.24 9.46 3.58
CA LEU A 57 12.25 8.35 2.64
C LEU A 57 10.92 7.61 2.71
N LEU A 58 10.42 7.17 1.56
CA LEU A 58 9.26 6.29 1.47
C LEU A 58 9.76 4.87 1.27
N LEU A 59 9.60 4.03 2.29
CA LEU A 59 9.87 2.60 2.21
C LEU A 59 8.59 1.87 1.82
N PHE A 60 8.59 1.21 0.68
CA PHE A 60 7.47 0.37 0.28
C PHE A 60 7.36 -0.85 1.20
N GLN A 61 6.16 -1.11 1.71
CA GLN A 61 5.85 -2.21 2.62
C GLN A 61 4.93 -3.27 1.99
N GLY A 62 4.11 -2.88 1.01
CA GLY A 62 3.16 -3.78 0.37
C GLY A 62 2.14 -3.08 -0.51
N LEU A 63 1.18 -3.84 -1.02
CA LEU A 63 -0.02 -3.38 -1.70
C LEU A 63 -1.25 -3.79 -0.91
N LEU A 64 -2.13 -2.83 -0.64
CA LEU A 64 -3.49 -3.12 -0.22
C LEU A 64 -4.39 -3.14 -1.44
N THR A 65 -5.24 -4.16 -1.56
CA THR A 65 -6.17 -4.30 -2.69
C THR A 65 -7.60 -4.41 -2.21
N THR A 66 -8.57 -4.12 -3.09
CA THR A 66 -9.99 -4.35 -2.80
C THR A 66 -10.25 -5.82 -2.41
N GLN A 67 -9.56 -6.77 -3.06
CA GLN A 67 -9.66 -8.18 -2.69
C GLN A 67 -9.14 -8.45 -1.28
N GLY A 68 -8.01 -7.83 -0.88
CA GLY A 68 -7.48 -7.96 0.48
C GLY A 68 -8.46 -7.42 1.53
N ILE A 69 -9.14 -6.31 1.23
CA ILE A 69 -10.18 -5.75 2.11
C ILE A 69 -11.39 -6.68 2.19
N ASN A 70 -11.91 -7.17 1.05
CA ASN A 70 -13.06 -8.08 1.03
C ASN A 70 -12.77 -9.38 1.82
N MET A 71 -11.54 -9.88 1.73
CA MET A 71 -11.11 -11.03 2.52
C MET A 71 -11.10 -10.71 4.02
N ALA A 72 -10.59 -9.55 4.43
CA ALA A 72 -10.64 -9.11 5.83
C ALA A 72 -12.09 -8.95 6.35
N VAL A 73 -13.01 -8.48 5.51
CA VAL A 73 -14.45 -8.41 5.82
C VAL A 73 -15.03 -9.81 6.02
N ALA A 74 -14.73 -10.74 5.10
CA ALA A 74 -15.23 -12.11 5.19
C ALA A 74 -14.72 -12.84 6.44
N LEU A 75 -13.44 -12.65 6.80
CA LEU A 75 -12.85 -13.21 8.02
C LEU A 75 -13.53 -12.66 9.27
N ALA A 76 -13.73 -11.33 9.35
CA ALA A 76 -14.41 -10.70 10.47
C ALA A 76 -15.86 -11.19 10.66
N GLN A 77 -16.55 -11.54 9.58
CA GLN A 77 -17.91 -12.12 9.66
C GLN A 77 -17.90 -13.53 10.26
N GLN A 78 -16.89 -14.35 9.95
CA GLN A 78 -16.73 -15.68 10.54
C GLN A 78 -16.35 -15.62 12.03
N GLU A 79 -15.55 -14.63 12.41
CA GLU A 79 -15.12 -14.38 13.78
C GLU A 79 -16.30 -13.99 14.71
N THR A 80 -17.32 -13.32 14.16
CA THR A 80 -18.49 -12.86 14.94
C THR A 80 -19.36 -14.02 15.48
N GLU A 81 -19.25 -15.23 14.90
CA GLU A 81 -19.92 -16.43 15.39
C GLU A 81 -19.25 -17.02 16.65
N ASN A 82 -18.00 -16.63 16.95
CA ASN A 82 -17.25 -17.01 18.15
C ASN A 82 -17.09 -15.79 19.08
N HIS A 83 -18.04 -15.55 19.99
CA HIS A 83 -18.00 -14.45 20.98
C HIS A 83 -16.69 -14.42 21.78
N SER A 84 -15.90 -13.33 21.87
CA SER A 84 -16.21 -12.06 22.55
C SER A 84 -15.10 -11.03 22.28
N GLN A 85 -15.45 -9.78 21.94
CA GLN A 85 -14.54 -8.62 21.81
C GLN A 85 -13.52 -8.63 20.65
N GLU A 86 -13.98 -8.76 19.41
CA GLU A 86 -13.11 -8.53 18.25
C GLU A 86 -13.25 -7.11 17.69
N ARG A 87 -12.13 -6.54 17.21
CA ARG A 87 -12.12 -5.21 16.61
C ARG A 87 -12.84 -5.25 15.26
N PRO A 88 -13.71 -4.27 14.96
CA PRO A 88 -14.36 -4.20 13.65
C PRO A 88 -13.30 -4.09 12.55
N TRP A 89 -13.52 -4.77 11.42
CA TRP A 89 -12.55 -4.80 10.31
C TRP A 89 -12.15 -3.39 9.84
N GLN A 90 -13.03 -2.41 9.99
CA GLN A 90 -12.80 -1.01 9.67
C GLN A 90 -11.66 -0.36 10.47
N GLU A 91 -11.46 -0.82 11.71
CA GLU A 91 -10.45 -0.29 12.65
C GLU A 91 -9.14 -1.07 12.63
N ARG A 92 -9.11 -2.22 11.94
CA ARG A 92 -7.89 -2.98 11.70
C ARG A 92 -6.90 -2.16 10.89
N ARG A 93 -5.61 -2.47 11.06
CA ARG A 93 -4.54 -1.77 10.36
C ARG A 93 -4.38 -2.28 8.94
N VAL A 94 -3.98 -1.40 8.04
CA VAL A 94 -3.62 -1.76 6.66
C VAL A 94 -2.56 -2.87 6.62
N ALA A 95 -1.60 -2.84 7.55
CA ALA A 95 -0.56 -3.86 7.68
C ALA A 95 -1.11 -5.30 7.84
N GLU A 96 -2.32 -5.46 8.38
CA GLU A 96 -2.93 -6.77 8.62
C GLU A 96 -3.53 -7.39 7.35
N SER A 97 -3.82 -6.60 6.33
CA SER A 97 -4.49 -7.05 5.10
C SER A 97 -3.74 -6.74 3.82
N MET A 98 -2.65 -5.96 3.90
CA MET A 98 -1.76 -5.72 2.78
C MET A 98 -1.02 -7.00 2.38
N ARG A 99 -0.61 -7.08 1.11
CA ARG A 99 0.22 -8.18 0.60
C ARG A 99 1.45 -7.62 -0.08
N LEU A 100 2.55 -8.36 0.00
CA LEU A 100 3.72 -8.08 -0.83
C LEU A 100 3.38 -8.45 -2.28
N PRO A 101 3.68 -7.58 -3.27
CA PRO A 101 3.47 -7.94 -4.66
C PRO A 101 4.39 -9.09 -5.04
N GLU A 102 3.85 -10.05 -5.80
CA GLU A 102 4.58 -11.23 -6.27
C GLU A 102 5.58 -10.88 -7.38
N VAL A 103 5.35 -9.78 -8.10
CA VAL A 103 6.17 -9.35 -9.23
C VAL A 103 6.56 -7.89 -9.08
N TRP A 104 7.83 -7.63 -9.36
CA TRP A 104 8.43 -6.30 -9.39
C TRP A 104 9.04 -6.04 -10.74
N VAL A 105 8.86 -4.84 -11.26
CA VAL A 105 9.47 -4.42 -12.52
C VAL A 105 10.31 -3.17 -12.30
N ASN A 106 11.49 -3.13 -12.92
CA ASN A 106 12.31 -1.93 -12.89
C ASN A 106 11.76 -0.91 -13.91
N PRO A 107 11.82 0.39 -13.62
CA PRO A 107 11.38 1.42 -14.57
C PRO A 107 12.16 1.37 -15.90
N THR A 108 13.37 0.84 -15.89
CA THR A 108 14.22 0.66 -17.07
C THR A 108 13.91 -0.60 -17.87
N THR A 109 13.04 -1.48 -17.36
CA THR A 109 12.60 -2.69 -18.06
C THR A 109 11.80 -2.32 -19.31
N SER A 110 12.02 -3.05 -20.40
CA SER A 110 11.25 -2.90 -21.65
C SER A 110 9.78 -3.30 -21.42
N ALA A 111 8.83 -2.51 -21.92
CA ALA A 111 7.40 -2.79 -21.77
C ALA A 111 6.98 -4.13 -22.40
N VAL A 112 7.70 -4.58 -23.44
CA VAL A 112 7.43 -5.87 -24.12
C VAL A 112 7.86 -7.07 -23.25
N ALA A 113 8.80 -6.87 -22.33
CA ALA A 113 9.28 -7.92 -21.43
C ALA A 113 8.42 -8.07 -20.17
N VAL A 114 7.42 -7.21 -19.96
CA VAL A 114 6.50 -7.30 -18.82
C VAL A 114 5.49 -8.42 -19.10
N PRO A 115 5.26 -9.35 -18.15
CA PRO A 115 4.22 -10.36 -18.30
C PRO A 115 2.86 -9.70 -18.53
N LYS A 116 2.14 -10.11 -19.58
CA LYS A 116 0.82 -9.55 -19.92
C LYS A 116 -0.30 -9.85 -18.91
N LYS A 117 -0.03 -10.70 -17.91
CA LYS A 117 -0.95 -11.00 -16.81
C LYS A 117 -0.36 -10.48 -15.50
N LEU A 118 -0.78 -9.27 -15.14
CA LEU A 118 -0.76 -8.69 -13.80
C LEU A 118 -2.16 -8.14 -13.53
#